data_AF-A0A832QA67-F1
#
_entry.id   AF-A0A832QA67-F1
#
_cell.length_a   1.000
_cell.length_b   1.000
_cell.length_c   1.000
_cell.angle_alpha   90.00
_cell.angle_beta   90.00
_cell.angle_gamma   90.00
#
_symmetry.space_group_name_H-M   'P 1'
#
loop_
_entity.id
_entity.type
_entity.pdbx_description
1 polymer ?
#
loop_
_entity_poly.entity_id
_entity_poly.type
_entity_poly.pdbx_seq_one_letter_code
_entity_poly.pdbx_strand_id
1 'polypeptide(L)'
;MKNLKKLEPILALGIIIAFFLPWVKIPDFGTIAGYNIVNAANEINTALDLEKASNLLYIIYGIPLLSLVIIITALLNKDVKYISIFTGLFILIISITTFIYTKHAIIQLLDIGLYLTLIFAIGLILSPFLKLDVEK
;
A
#
# COMPACT_ATOMS: atom_id res chain seq x y z
N MET A 1 -10.14 -15.40 18.67
CA MET A 1 -10.22 -14.56 17.46
C MET A 1 -10.98 -13.24 17.72
N LYS A 2 -10.92 -12.66 18.92
CA LYS A 2 -11.68 -11.43 19.25
C LYS A 2 -11.11 -10.19 18.53
N ASN A 3 -9.82 -10.20 18.23
CA ASN A 3 -9.14 -9.09 17.54
C ASN A 3 -9.23 -9.14 16.01
N LEU A 4 -9.70 -10.23 15.40
CA LEU A 4 -9.98 -10.29 13.95
C LEU A 4 -11.24 -9.52 13.56
N LYS A 5 -12.13 -9.28 14.54
CA LYS A 5 -13.34 -8.48 14.37
C LYS A 5 -13.08 -6.97 14.39
N LYS A 6 -11.83 -6.57 14.58
CA LYS A 6 -11.44 -5.17 14.50
C LYS A 6 -11.29 -4.75 13.04
N LEU A 7 -11.33 -3.45 12.80
CA LEU A 7 -11.25 -2.90 11.45
C LEU A 7 -9.83 -3.03 10.84
N GLU A 8 -8.78 -3.02 11.65
CA GLU A 8 -7.38 -3.03 11.19
C GLU A 8 -7.03 -4.22 10.28
N PRO A 9 -7.34 -5.49 10.64
CA PRO A 9 -6.94 -6.64 9.82
C PRO A 9 -7.71 -6.68 8.51
N ILE A 10 -8.95 -6.17 8.48
CA ILE A 10 -9.78 -6.07 7.27
C ILE A 10 -9.17 -5.04 6.31
N LEU A 11 -8.77 -3.87 6.83
CA LEU A 11 -8.10 -2.84 6.03
C LEU A 11 -6.74 -3.31 5.53
N ALA A 12 -5.97 -4.01 6.37
CA ALA A 12 -4.69 -4.61 5.98
C ALA A 12 -4.87 -5.67 4.88
N LEU A 13 -5.92 -6.49 4.96
CA LEU A 13 -6.29 -7.42 3.90
C LEU A 13 -6.65 -6.67 2.61
N GLY A 14 -7.42 -5.58 2.72
CA GLY A 14 -7.74 -4.69 1.61
C GLY A 14 -6.49 -4.15 0.91
N ILE A 15 -5.44 -3.79 1.66
CA ILE A 15 -4.16 -3.34 1.10
C ILE A 15 -3.46 -4.46 0.33
N ILE A 16 -3.38 -5.67 0.88
CA ILE A 16 -2.78 -6.82 0.18
C ILE A 16 -3.52 -7.09 -1.13
N ILE A 17 -4.84 -7.13 -1.06
CA ILE A 17 -5.70 -7.31 -2.24
C ILE A 17 -5.45 -6.19 -3.24
N ALA A 18 -5.43 -4.94 -2.80
CA ALA A 18 -5.27 -3.80 -3.70
C ALA A 18 -3.88 -3.72 -4.36
N PHE A 19 -2.86 -4.15 -3.63
CA PHE A 19 -1.47 -4.19 -4.08
C PHE A 19 -1.24 -5.28 -5.14
N PHE A 20 -1.82 -6.47 -4.94
CA PHE A 20 -1.61 -7.62 -5.80
C PHE A 20 -2.67 -7.83 -6.88
N LEU A 21 -3.82 -7.12 -6.83
CA LEU A 21 -4.83 -7.31 -7.87
C LEU A 21 -4.28 -6.84 -9.23
N PRO A 22 -4.38 -7.68 -10.27
CA PRO A 22 -4.27 -7.20 -11.64
C PRO A 22 -5.57 -6.46 -11.95
N TRP A 23 -5.51 -5.14 -11.99
CA TRP A 23 -6.67 -4.31 -12.27
C TRP A 23 -6.96 -4.34 -13.78
N VAL A 24 -7.57 -5.44 -14.24
CA VAL A 24 -8.12 -5.68 -15.59
C VAL A 24 -7.26 -5.18 -16.76
N LYS A 25 -6.66 -6.13 -17.48
CA LYS A 25 -5.97 -5.87 -18.75
C LYS A 25 -6.99 -5.73 -19.87
N ILE A 26 -6.89 -4.66 -20.64
CA ILE A 26 -7.58 -4.52 -21.93
C ILE A 26 -6.73 -5.28 -22.98
N PRO A 27 -7.34 -6.07 -23.90
CA PRO A 27 -6.65 -7.08 -24.71
C PRO A 27 -5.45 -6.61 -25.56
N ASP A 28 -5.31 -5.30 -25.84
CA ASP A 28 -4.22 -4.74 -26.64
C ASP A 28 -3.11 -4.02 -25.84
N PHE A 29 -3.19 -3.96 -24.50
CA PHE A 29 -2.34 -3.07 -23.67
C PHE A 29 -1.51 -3.76 -22.57
N GLY A 30 -1.65 -5.08 -22.40
CA GLY A 30 -0.86 -5.86 -21.43
C GLY A 30 -1.27 -5.70 -19.95
N THR A 31 -0.93 -6.70 -19.13
CA THR A 31 0.10 -6.56 -18.08
C THR A 31 0.08 -5.52 -16.97
N ILE A 32 -0.96 -4.76 -16.65
CA ILE A 32 -0.81 -3.80 -15.55
C ILE A 32 -1.04 -4.50 -14.20
N ALA A 33 0.05 -4.84 -13.52
CA ALA A 33 0.02 -5.14 -12.09
C ALA A 33 -0.27 -3.81 -11.36
N GLY A 34 -1.02 -3.85 -10.24
CA GLY A 34 -1.39 -2.64 -9.51
C GLY A 34 -0.25 -1.72 -9.08
N TYR A 35 1.00 -2.19 -9.16
CA TYR A 35 2.22 -1.38 -9.16
C TYR A 35 3.14 -1.77 -10.33
N ASN A 36 3.36 -0.87 -11.29
CA ASN A 36 4.34 -1.05 -12.36
C ASN A 36 5.74 -0.55 -11.92
N ILE A 37 6.35 -1.30 -11.01
CA ILE A 37 7.56 -0.90 -10.27
C ILE A 37 8.78 -0.73 -11.20
N VAL A 38 8.88 -1.53 -12.26
CA VAL A 38 10.00 -1.47 -13.21
C VAL A 38 9.95 -0.17 -14.04
N ASN A 39 8.77 0.23 -14.52
CA ASN A 39 8.63 1.48 -15.25
C ASN A 39 8.83 2.69 -14.32
N ALA A 40 8.29 2.65 -13.10
CA ALA A 40 8.55 3.66 -12.08
C ALA A 40 10.06 3.77 -11.75
N ALA A 41 10.80 2.65 -11.75
CA ALA A 41 12.24 2.62 -11.53
C ALA A 41 13.01 3.29 -12.64
N ASN A 42 12.67 2.99 -13.89
CA ASN A 42 13.34 3.58 -15.03
C ASN A 42 13.11 5.10 -15.05
N GLU A 43 11.89 5.56 -14.77
CA GLU A 43 11.57 7.00 -14.71
C GLU A 43 12.29 7.72 -13.56
N ILE A 44 12.31 7.14 -12.35
CA ILE A 44 12.99 7.74 -11.20
C ILE A 44 14.51 7.76 -11.40
N ASN A 45 15.09 6.70 -11.96
CA ASN A 45 16.52 6.65 -12.27
C ASN A 45 16.88 7.76 -13.28
N THR A 46 16.05 7.97 -14.31
CA THR A 46 16.28 9.05 -15.29
C THR A 46 16.09 10.45 -14.70
N ALA A 47 15.22 10.61 -13.70
CA ALA A 47 14.93 11.92 -13.09
C ALA A 47 15.94 12.32 -12.01
N LEU A 48 16.59 11.34 -11.36
CA LEU A 48 17.47 11.58 -10.22
C LEU A 48 18.95 11.32 -10.49
N ASP A 49 19.32 10.74 -11.65
CA ASP A 49 20.70 10.34 -11.99
C ASP A 49 21.35 9.48 -10.87
N LEU A 50 20.50 8.71 -10.19
CA LEU A 50 20.85 7.87 -9.05
C LEU A 50 20.81 6.41 -9.52
N GLU A 51 21.97 5.81 -9.81
CA GLU A 51 22.09 4.34 -9.94
C GLU A 51 21.52 3.61 -8.69
N LYS A 52 21.46 4.31 -7.55
CA LYS A 52 20.90 3.86 -6.26
C LYS A 52 19.37 3.94 -6.13
N ALA A 53 18.65 4.64 -7.01
CA ALA A 53 17.20 4.82 -6.85
C ALA A 53 16.42 3.52 -7.13
N SER A 54 16.97 2.61 -7.95
CA SER A 54 16.39 1.28 -8.17
C SER A 54 16.23 0.47 -6.88
N ASN A 55 17.18 0.58 -5.94
CA ASN A 55 17.11 -0.12 -4.65
C ASN A 55 16.02 0.46 -3.72
N LEU A 56 15.75 1.76 -3.82
CA LEU A 56 14.72 2.43 -3.01
C LEU A 56 13.31 2.01 -3.42
N LEU A 57 13.09 1.60 -4.67
CA LEU A 57 11.77 1.18 -5.12
C LEU A 57 11.34 -0.18 -4.56
N TYR A 58 12.28 -1.02 -4.15
CA TYR A 58 11.95 -2.25 -3.43
C TYR A 58 11.29 -1.98 -2.07
N ILE A 59 11.40 -0.75 -1.53
CA ILE A 59 10.73 -0.34 -0.30
C ILE A 59 9.20 -0.41 -0.43
N ILE A 60 8.67 -0.32 -1.65
CA ILE A 60 7.23 -0.46 -1.96
C ILE A 60 6.73 -1.86 -1.59
N TYR A 61 7.56 -2.90 -1.70
CA TYR A 61 7.20 -4.25 -1.23
C TYR A 61 7.11 -4.36 0.30
N GLY A 62 7.58 -3.34 1.03
CA GLY A 62 7.30 -3.19 2.46
C GLY A 62 5.81 -3.05 2.76
N ILE A 63 5.01 -2.53 1.83
CA ILE A 63 3.56 -2.32 2.00
C ILE A 63 2.84 -3.64 2.29
N PRO A 64 2.84 -4.65 1.38
CA PRO A 64 2.17 -5.91 1.64
C PRO A 64 2.76 -6.68 2.83
N LEU A 65 4.08 -6.56 3.08
CA LEU A 65 4.73 -7.19 4.23
C LEU A 65 4.21 -6.62 5.57
N LEU A 66 4.13 -5.30 5.68
CA LEU A 66 3.60 -4.63 6.88
C LEU A 66 2.12 -4.96 7.10
N SER A 67 1.32 -4.99 6.02
CA SER A 67 -0.08 -5.44 6.10
C SER A 67 -0.20 -6.89 6.60
N LEU A 68 0.70 -7.77 6.17
CA LEU A 68 0.74 -9.15 6.63
C LEU A 68 1.12 -9.24 8.12
N VAL A 69 2.05 -8.41 8.59
CA VAL A 69 2.40 -8.30 10.02
C VAL A 69 1.18 -7.90 10.86
N ILE A 70 0.35 -6.96 10.39
CA ILE A 70 -0.90 -6.58 11.08
C ILE A 70 -1.83 -7.79 11.21
N ILE A 71 -2.05 -8.53 10.12
CA ILE A 71 -2.93 -9.71 10.12
C ILE A 71 -2.41 -10.79 11.07
N ILE A 72 -1.12 -11.13 11.01
CA ILE A 72 -0.51 -12.12 11.91
C ILE A 72 -0.62 -11.66 13.37
N THR A 73 -0.32 -10.40 13.65
CA THR A 73 -0.36 -9.86 15.02
C THR A 73 -1.79 -9.88 15.58
N ALA A 74 -2.79 -9.61 14.74
CA ALA A 74 -4.20 -9.74 15.09
C ALA A 74 -4.62 -11.20 15.32
N LEU A 75 -4.13 -12.14 14.51
CA LEU A 75 -4.35 -13.59 14.69
C LEU A 75 -3.78 -14.08 16.02
N LEU A 76 -2.63 -13.55 16.44
CA LEU A 76 -2.01 -13.80 17.74
C LEU A 76 -2.73 -13.08 18.91
N ASN A 77 -3.87 -12.43 18.66
CA ASN A 77 -4.64 -11.63 19.62
C ASN A 77 -3.82 -10.53 20.32
N LYS A 78 -2.78 -10.00 19.67
CA LYS A 78 -2.02 -8.84 20.15
C LYS A 78 -2.67 -7.54 19.69
N ASP A 79 -2.29 -6.43 20.31
CA ASP A 79 -2.72 -5.10 19.87
C ASP A 79 -1.97 -4.71 18.59
N VAL A 80 -2.71 -4.20 17.61
CA VAL A 80 -2.23 -3.82 16.29
C VAL A 80 -2.30 -2.31 16.05
N LYS A 81 -2.76 -1.53 17.03
CA LYS A 81 -2.96 -0.08 16.93
C LYS A 81 -1.75 0.66 16.38
N TYR A 82 -0.59 0.50 17.01
CA TYR A 82 0.61 1.26 16.63
C TYR A 82 1.18 0.79 15.29
N ILE A 83 1.15 -0.51 15.02
CA ILE A 83 1.61 -1.07 13.75
C ILE A 83 0.71 -0.60 12.60
N SER A 84 -0.60 -0.49 12.83
CA SER A 84 -1.57 -0.01 11.85
C SER A 84 -1.33 1.46 11.48
N ILE A 85 -1.16 2.33 12.49
CA ILE A 85 -0.83 3.74 12.27
C ILE A 85 0.49 3.88 11.52
N PHE A 86 1.54 3.17 11.97
CA PHE A 86 2.85 3.20 11.32
C PHE A 86 2.77 2.75 9.86
N THR A 87 2.06 1.65 9.59
CA THR A 87 1.88 1.11 8.24
C THR A 87 1.14 2.09 7.34
N GLY A 88 0.06 2.70 7.82
CA GLY A 88 -0.68 3.70 7.05
C GLY A 88 0.17 4.94 6.75
N LEU A 89 0.93 5.45 7.72
CA LEU A 89 1.84 6.59 7.50
C LEU A 89 2.96 6.24 6.51
N PHE A 90 3.54 5.05 6.62
CA PHE A 90 4.55 4.54 5.69
C PHE A 90 4.04 4.55 4.25
N ILE A 91 2.83 4.03 4.02
CA ILE A 91 2.18 4.03 2.70
C ILE A 91 1.97 5.45 2.17
N LEU A 92 1.49 6.37 3.02
CA LEU A 92 1.28 7.78 2.62
C LEU A 92 2.60 8.45 2.24
N ILE A 93 3.65 8.31 3.05
CA ILE A 93 4.96 8.93 2.80
C ILE A 93 5.55 8.40 1.49
N ILE A 94 5.51 7.09 1.27
CA ILE A 94 6.00 6.49 0.02
C ILE A 94 5.21 7.00 -1.18
N SER A 95 3.88 7.04 -1.07
CA SER A 95 3.04 7.50 -2.18
C SER A 95 3.29 8.97 -2.52
N ILE A 96 3.44 9.84 -1.51
CA ILE A 96 3.74 11.26 -1.69
C ILE A 96 5.14 11.48 -2.26
N THR A 97 6.15 10.79 -1.72
CA THR A 97 7.53 10.91 -2.23
C THR A 97 7.61 10.45 -3.67
N THR A 98 7.02 9.30 -4.00
CA THR A 98 6.97 8.81 -5.39
C THR A 98 6.27 9.84 -6.29
N PHE A 99 5.13 10.41 -5.87
CA PHE A 99 4.42 11.46 -6.61
C PHE A 99 5.27 12.71 -6.89
N ILE A 100 6.01 13.20 -5.90
CA ILE A 100 6.87 14.38 -6.04
C ILE A 100 8.01 14.12 -7.03
N TYR A 101 8.64 12.94 -6.96
CA TYR A 101 9.83 12.64 -7.75
C TYR A 101 9.54 12.26 -9.21
N THR A 102 8.37 11.69 -9.52
CA THR A 102 8.01 11.30 -10.89
C THR A 102 7.34 12.41 -11.70
N LYS A 103 7.28 13.67 -11.20
CA LYS A 103 6.76 14.86 -11.90
C LYS A 103 5.56 14.59 -12.83
N HIS A 104 4.48 14.01 -12.28
CA HIS A 104 3.21 13.70 -12.98
C HIS A 104 3.14 12.48 -13.91
N ALA A 105 4.24 11.76 -14.20
CA ALA A 105 4.16 10.50 -14.98
C ALA A 105 3.31 9.41 -14.27
N ILE A 106 3.19 9.54 -12.95
CA ILE A 106 2.36 8.71 -12.08
C ILE A 106 0.87 8.76 -12.41
N ILE A 107 0.33 9.82 -13.01
CA ILE A 107 -1.12 9.86 -13.32
C ILE A 107 -1.47 8.80 -14.38
N GLN A 108 -0.50 8.36 -15.19
CA GLN A 108 -0.67 7.27 -16.16
C GLN A 108 -0.24 5.90 -15.63
N LEU A 109 0.50 5.84 -14.51
CA LEU A 109 1.05 4.61 -13.93
C LEU A 109 0.34 4.16 -12.63
N LEU A 110 -0.38 5.07 -11.96
CA LEU A 110 -1.22 4.79 -10.80
C LEU A 110 -2.50 4.15 -11.29
N ASP A 111 -2.43 2.85 -11.48
CA ASP A 111 -3.61 2.01 -11.51
C ASP A 111 -4.48 2.27 -10.28
N ILE A 112 -5.76 1.94 -10.42
CA ILE A 112 -6.76 1.98 -9.36
C ILE A 112 -6.29 1.30 -8.04
N GLY A 113 -5.33 0.38 -8.12
CA GLY A 113 -4.63 -0.23 -6.98
C GLY A 113 -3.99 0.74 -6.00
N LEU A 114 -3.31 1.79 -6.48
CA LEU A 114 -2.69 2.75 -5.57
C LEU A 114 -3.73 3.61 -4.86
N TYR A 115 -4.80 3.99 -5.55
CA TYR A 115 -5.92 4.73 -4.96
C TYR A 115 -6.61 3.91 -3.85
N LEU A 116 -6.90 2.63 -4.10
CA LEU A 116 -7.43 1.75 -3.06
C LEU A 116 -6.45 1.57 -1.90
N THR A 117 -5.16 1.39 -2.19
CA THR A 117 -4.12 1.26 -1.17
C THR A 117 -4.06 2.50 -0.28
N LEU A 118 -4.20 3.71 -0.85
CA LEU A 118 -4.29 4.96 -0.10
C LEU A 118 -5.55 5.05 0.76
N ILE A 119 -6.71 4.67 0.23
CA ILE A 119 -7.98 4.66 1.00
C ILE A 119 -7.85 3.75 2.22
N PHE A 120 -7.33 2.53 2.03
CA PHE A 120 -7.13 1.61 3.13
C PHE A 120 -6.04 2.08 4.12
N ALA A 121 -4.99 2.74 3.64
CA ALA A 121 -3.96 3.33 4.50
C ALA A 121 -4.51 4.44 5.39
N ILE A 122 -5.35 5.33 4.85
CA ILE A 122 -6.07 6.34 5.64
C ILE A 122 -6.98 5.64 6.66
N GLY A 123 -7.69 4.60 6.23
CA GLY A 123 -8.47 3.75 7.13
C GLY A 123 -7.65 3.19 8.28
N LEU A 124 -6.44 2.67 8.02
CA LEU A 124 -5.56 2.10 9.05
C LEU A 124 -5.08 3.13 10.07
N ILE A 125 -4.88 4.38 9.65
CA ILE A 125 -4.50 5.46 10.56
C ILE A 125 -5.68 5.83 11.46
N LEU A 126 -6.89 5.86 10.91
CA LEU A 126 -8.09 6.30 11.62
C LEU A 126 -8.74 5.20 12.46
N SER A 127 -8.54 3.93 12.11
CA SER A 127 -9.22 2.80 12.77
C SER A 127 -9.06 2.77 14.29
N PRO A 128 -7.90 3.11 14.89
CA PRO A 128 -7.76 3.05 16.34
C PRO A 128 -8.50 4.17 17.08
N PHE A 129 -8.90 5.23 16.36
CA PHE A 129 -9.68 6.35 16.89
C PHE A 129 -11.19 6.14 16.70
N LEU A 130 -11.58 5.40 15.66
CA LEU A 130 -12.97 5.21 15.28
C LEU A 130 -13.75 4.23 16.18
N LYS A 131 -13.08 3.42 17.02
CA LYS A 131 -13.71 2.39 17.90
C LYS A 131 -14.81 1.59 17.18
N LEU A 132 -14.62 1.29 15.90
CA LEU A 132 -15.56 0.48 15.13
C LEU A 132 -15.20 -0.99 15.37
N ASP A 133 -15.82 -1.57 16.39
CA ASP A 133 -15.94 -3.02 16.45
C ASP A 133 -16.88 -3.44 15.33
N VAL A 134 -16.42 -4.34 14.44
CA VAL A 134 -17.23 -4.88 13.35
C VAL A 134 -18.14 -5.96 13.95
N GLU A 135 -19.06 -5.55 14.83
CA GLU A 135 -20.18 -6.36 15.31
C GLU A 135 -21.26 -5.50 15.97
N LYS A 136 -22.49 -5.62 15.45
CA LYS A 136 -23.72 -5.68 16.26
C LYS A 136 -23.97 -7.15 16.57
#